data_AF-A0A6V8MPE7-F1
#
_entry.id   AF-A0A6V8MPE7-F1
#
_cell.length_a   1.000
_cell.length_b   1.000
_cell.length_c   1.000
_cell.angle_alpha   90.00
_cell.angle_beta   90.00
_cell.angle_gamma   90.00
#
_symmetry.space_group_name_H-M   'P 1'
#
loop_
_entity.id
_entity.type
_entity.pdbx_description
1 polymer ?
#
loop_
_entity_poly.entity_id
_entity_poly.type
_entity_poly.pdbx_seq_one_letter_code
_entity_poly.pdbx_strand_id
1 'polypeptide(L)'
;MPKKTFYLSEDDLAIYEKAKGIAGDSVSSVIMQGLKDYVVKWEMSEFDYNTVQLFEGSEVHPDDVRQGQYFKFVGKLLAEDYREELGVLTINYQLYATRKGKYLLYTALDDEQKGVKTYSKVIKDDVAGLRELNLPPELLAKADKNMPDLFVEVLDI
;
A
#
# COMPACT_ATOMS: atom_id res chain seq x y z
N MET A 1 20.88 -10.33 -18.77
CA MET A 1 19.80 -11.02 -18.03
C MET A 1 20.22 -12.45 -17.79
N PRO A 2 20.11 -13.00 -16.57
CA PRO A 2 20.37 -14.40 -16.31
C PRO A 2 19.32 -15.28 -17.02
N LYS A 3 19.77 -16.30 -17.75
CA LYS A 3 18.89 -17.30 -18.36
C LYS A 3 18.56 -18.37 -17.31
N LYS A 4 17.28 -18.56 -17.01
CA LYS A 4 16.80 -19.64 -16.14
C LYS A 4 16.02 -20.66 -16.97
N THR A 5 16.23 -21.93 -16.69
CA THR A 5 15.47 -23.05 -17.27
C THR A 5 14.58 -23.60 -16.17
N PHE A 6 13.30 -23.81 -16.47
CA PHE A 6 12.35 -24.49 -15.58
C PHE A 6 11.82 -25.73 -16.29
N TYR A 7 11.56 -26.76 -15.51
CA TYR A 7 11.01 -28.03 -16.01
C TYR A 7 9.51 -28.06 -15.70
N LEU A 8 8.73 -28.58 -16.64
CA LEU A 8 7.28 -28.74 -16.52
C LEU A 8 6.96 -30.22 -16.39
N SER A 9 5.93 -30.55 -15.63
CA SER A 9 5.36 -31.89 -15.65
C SER A 9 4.64 -32.14 -16.99
N GLU A 10 4.35 -33.40 -17.31
CA GLU A 10 3.54 -33.74 -18.49
C GLU A 10 2.14 -33.09 -18.41
N ASP A 11 1.57 -33.00 -17.21
CA ASP A 11 0.25 -32.41 -16.97
C ASP A 11 0.25 -30.89 -17.23
N ASP A 12 1.34 -30.20 -16.89
CA ASP A 12 1.49 -28.75 -17.09
C ASP A 12 1.79 -28.38 -18.56
N LEU A 13 2.24 -29.35 -19.35
CA LEU A 13 2.67 -29.17 -20.74
C LEU A 13 1.49 -28.71 -21.62
N ALA A 14 0.29 -29.23 -21.35
CA ALA A 14 -0.93 -28.83 -22.04
C ALA A 14 -1.29 -27.35 -21.80
N ILE A 15 -1.10 -26.85 -20.58
CA ILE A 15 -1.35 -25.45 -20.23
C ILE A 15 -0.30 -24.55 -20.89
N TYR A 16 0.97 -24.97 -20.86
CA TYR A 16 2.06 -24.22 -21.48
C TYR A 16 1.88 -24.08 -22.99
N GLU A 17 1.58 -25.16 -23.71
CA GLU A 17 1.38 -25.11 -25.17
C GLU A 17 0.16 -24.24 -25.53
N LYS A 18 -0.91 -24.27 -24.73
CA LYS A 18 -2.04 -23.36 -24.90
C LYS A 18 -1.63 -21.90 -24.71
N ALA A 19 -0.89 -21.60 -23.64
CA ALA A 19 -0.41 -20.24 -23.37
C ALA A 19 0.53 -19.74 -24.47
N LYS A 20 1.42 -20.61 -24.96
CA LYS A 20 2.32 -20.35 -26.09
C LYS A 20 1.56 -20.12 -27.39
N GLY A 21 0.50 -20.88 -27.67
CA GLY A 21 -0.36 -20.67 -28.84
C GLY A 21 -1.05 -19.31 -28.84
N ILE A 22 -1.37 -18.77 -27.65
CA ILE A 22 -1.99 -17.44 -27.50
C ILE A 22 -0.93 -16.32 -27.57
N ALA A 23 0.19 -16.49 -26.87
CA ALA A 23 1.20 -15.45 -26.67
C ALA A 23 2.29 -15.42 -27.76
N GLY A 24 2.46 -16.51 -28.52
CA GLY A 24 3.55 -16.69 -29.48
C GLY A 24 4.92 -16.56 -28.82
N ASP A 25 5.80 -15.78 -29.45
CA ASP A 25 7.17 -15.52 -28.97
C ASP A 25 7.23 -14.81 -27.62
N SER A 26 6.11 -14.26 -27.14
CA SER A 26 6.01 -13.58 -25.85
C SER A 26 5.65 -14.51 -24.68
N VAL A 27 5.59 -15.84 -24.85
CA VAL A 27 5.22 -16.76 -23.77
C VAL A 27 6.06 -16.60 -22.50
N SER A 28 7.35 -16.25 -22.64
CA SER A 28 8.23 -15.98 -21.50
C SER A 28 7.77 -14.76 -20.68
N SER A 29 7.26 -13.71 -21.31
CA SER A 29 6.75 -12.53 -20.59
C SER A 29 5.43 -12.84 -19.89
N VAL A 30 4.57 -13.68 -20.49
CA VAL A 30 3.32 -14.15 -19.87
C VAL A 30 3.60 -15.01 -18.64
N ILE A 31 4.58 -15.92 -18.69
CA ILE A 31 4.99 -16.73 -17.53
C ILE A 31 5.51 -15.83 -16.42
N MET A 32 6.37 -14.86 -16.76
CA MET A 32 6.86 -13.90 -15.78
C MET A 32 5.74 -13.05 -15.18
N GLN A 33 4.72 -12.70 -15.96
CA GLN A 33 3.55 -12.00 -15.44
C GLN A 33 2.74 -12.88 -14.49
N GLY A 34 2.48 -14.15 -14.85
CA GLY A 34 1.78 -15.10 -13.99
C GLY A 34 2.51 -15.35 -12.66
N LEU A 35 3.84 -15.43 -12.67
CA LEU A 35 4.64 -15.54 -11.44
C LEU A 35 4.54 -14.27 -10.58
N LYS A 36 4.59 -13.09 -11.19
CA LYS A 36 4.36 -11.83 -10.46
C LYS A 36 2.98 -11.79 -9.85
N ASP A 37 1.94 -12.19 -10.59
CA ASP A 37 0.57 -12.20 -10.10
C ASP A 37 0.39 -13.22 -8.97
N TYR A 38 1.05 -14.38 -9.05
CA TYR A 38 1.07 -15.37 -7.97
C TYR A 38 1.71 -14.79 -6.70
N VAL A 39 2.91 -14.19 -6.81
CA VAL A 39 3.59 -13.56 -5.68
C VAL A 39 2.72 -12.47 -5.07
N VAL A 40 2.10 -11.61 -5.89
CA VAL A 40 1.19 -10.56 -5.39
C VAL A 40 0.00 -11.17 -4.65
N LYS A 41 -0.63 -12.22 -5.18
CA LYS A 41 -1.75 -12.89 -4.50
C LYS A 41 -1.32 -13.53 -3.19
N TRP A 42 -0.15 -14.14 -3.18
CA TRP A 42 0.41 -14.72 -1.97
C TRP A 42 0.74 -13.65 -0.92
N GLU A 43 1.42 -12.56 -1.30
CA GLU A 43 1.70 -11.42 -0.42
C GLU A 43 0.41 -10.78 0.13
N MET A 44 -0.63 -10.67 -0.70
CA MET A 44 -1.94 -10.19 -0.27
C MET A 44 -2.59 -11.09 0.78
N SER A 45 -2.46 -12.42 0.61
CA SER A 45 -2.99 -13.39 1.57
C SER A 45 -2.16 -13.47 2.86
N GLU A 46 -0.84 -13.49 2.74
CA GLU A 46 0.08 -13.76 3.85
C GLU A 46 0.26 -12.52 4.74
N PHE A 47 0.34 -11.34 4.13
CA PHE A 47 0.63 -10.10 4.85
C PHE A 47 -0.60 -9.20 5.05
N ASP A 48 -1.80 -9.67 4.69
CA ASP A 48 -3.05 -8.90 4.75
C ASP A 48 -2.97 -7.59 3.93
N TYR A 49 -2.41 -7.68 2.72
CA TYR A 49 -2.32 -6.54 1.82
C TYR A 49 -3.61 -6.42 1.02
N ASN A 50 -4.17 -5.22 1.01
CA ASN A 50 -5.43 -4.91 0.34
C ASN A 50 -5.23 -3.82 -0.73
N THR A 51 -6.11 -3.80 -1.73
CA THR A 51 -6.16 -2.65 -2.64
C THR A 51 -6.86 -1.50 -1.91
N VAL A 52 -6.10 -0.46 -1.59
CA VAL A 52 -6.60 0.73 -0.90
C VAL A 52 -6.85 1.83 -1.93
N GLN A 53 -8.04 2.42 -1.89
CA GLN A 53 -8.42 3.59 -2.69
C GLN A 53 -8.69 4.77 -1.76
N LEU A 54 -7.95 5.87 -1.91
CA LEU A 54 -8.07 7.06 -1.08
C LEU A 54 -8.21 8.31 -1.96
N PHE A 55 -8.69 9.41 -1.38
CA PHE A 55 -8.85 10.70 -2.04
C PHE A 55 -7.77 11.66 -1.55
N GLU A 56 -7.16 12.44 -2.44
CA GLU A 56 -6.26 13.53 -2.08
C GLU A 56 -6.85 14.83 -2.61
N GLY A 57 -6.96 15.83 -1.74
CA GLY A 57 -7.58 17.11 -2.09
C GLY A 57 -8.43 17.66 -0.95
N SER A 58 -9.36 18.55 -1.28
CA SER A 58 -10.26 19.18 -0.32
C SER A 58 -11.72 18.87 -0.63
N GLU A 59 -12.52 18.81 0.41
CA GLU A 59 -13.97 18.66 0.40
C GLU A 59 -14.58 19.81 1.20
N VAL A 60 -15.48 20.57 0.59
CA VAL A 60 -16.17 21.69 1.25
C VAL A 60 -17.59 21.26 1.57
N HIS A 61 -17.93 21.25 2.85
CA HIS A 61 -19.30 21.04 3.33
C HIS A 61 -20.03 22.40 3.41
N PRO A 62 -21.35 22.46 3.15
CA PRO A 62 -22.30 21.36 2.89
C PRO A 62 -22.50 21.02 1.41
N ASP A 63 -21.84 21.71 0.48
CA ASP A 63 -22.12 21.60 -0.96
C ASP A 63 -21.50 20.35 -1.63
N ASP A 64 -20.82 19.50 -0.84
CA ASP A 64 -20.09 18.28 -1.26
C ASP A 64 -19.14 18.51 -2.45
N VAL A 65 -18.60 19.73 -2.55
CA VAL A 65 -17.67 20.09 -3.62
C VAL A 65 -16.29 19.50 -3.29
N ARG A 66 -15.88 18.49 -4.06
CA ARG A 66 -14.55 17.88 -3.97
C ARG A 66 -13.62 18.40 -5.05
N GLN A 67 -12.46 18.89 -4.64
CA GLN A 67 -11.37 19.28 -5.54
C GLN A 67 -10.16 18.41 -5.24
N GLY A 68 -9.81 17.51 -6.16
CA GLY A 68 -8.74 16.57 -5.94
C GLY A 68 -8.79 15.35 -6.86
N GLN A 69 -8.10 14.30 -6.44
CA GLN A 69 -7.97 13.06 -7.21
C GLN A 69 -8.03 11.83 -6.31
N TYR A 70 -8.61 10.75 -6.83
CA TYR A 70 -8.46 9.44 -6.19
C TYR A 70 -7.15 8.80 -6.60
N PHE A 71 -6.51 8.11 -5.67
CA PHE A 71 -5.36 7.26 -5.94
C PHE A 71 -5.58 5.87 -5.37
N LYS A 72 -4.87 4.89 -5.94
CA LYS A 72 -4.93 3.48 -5.54
C LYS A 72 -3.54 2.93 -5.31
N PHE A 73 -3.41 2.08 -4.32
CA PHE A 73 -2.19 1.32 -4.07
C PHE A 73 -2.53 -0.03 -3.42
N VAL A 74 -1.55 -0.92 -3.36
CA VAL A 74 -1.64 -2.18 -2.63
C VAL A 74 -0.79 -2.05 -1.38
N GLY A 75 -1.38 -2.29 -0.21
CA GLY A 75 -0.69 -2.18 1.06
C GLY A 75 -1.51 -2.68 2.24
N LYS A 76 -0.89 -2.72 3.41
CA LYS A 76 -1.47 -3.09 4.70
C LYS A 76 -1.62 -1.86 5.57
N LEU A 77 -2.78 -1.67 6.20
CA LEU A 77 -2.93 -0.68 7.26
C LEU A 77 -2.13 -1.15 8.49
N LEU A 78 -1.12 -0.38 8.88
CA LEU A 78 -0.31 -0.66 10.06
C LEU A 78 -0.96 -0.08 11.31
N ALA A 79 -1.50 1.14 11.20
CA ALA A 79 -2.14 1.82 12.31
C ALA A 79 -3.08 2.91 11.82
N GLU A 80 -4.07 3.21 12.64
CA GLU A 80 -4.87 4.42 12.54
C GLU A 80 -4.96 5.11 13.90
N ASP A 81 -5.06 6.44 13.87
CA ASP A 81 -5.25 7.26 15.05
C ASP A 81 -6.17 8.44 14.75
N TYR A 82 -6.95 8.82 15.74
CA TYR A 82 -7.91 9.91 15.67
C TYR A 82 -7.59 10.92 16.78
N ARG A 83 -7.50 12.19 16.42
CA ARG A 83 -7.21 13.26 17.36
C ARG A 83 -8.14 14.44 17.15
N GLU A 84 -8.60 14.99 18.25
CA GLU A 84 -9.27 16.28 18.28
C GLU A 84 -8.27 17.31 18.81
N GLU A 85 -8.01 18.33 18.02
CA GLU A 85 -7.17 19.47 18.38
C GLU A 85 -8.02 20.73 18.50
N LEU A 86 -7.84 21.43 19.63
CA LEU A 86 -8.46 22.74 19.88
C LEU A 86 -10.00 22.77 19.79
N GLY A 87 -10.66 21.61 19.89
CA GLY A 87 -12.13 21.48 19.91
C GLY A 87 -12.84 21.72 18.58
N VAL A 88 -12.09 21.93 17.50
CA VAL A 88 -12.65 22.28 16.17
C VAL A 88 -11.86 21.72 14.99
N LEU A 89 -10.64 21.24 15.23
CA LEU A 89 -9.84 20.54 14.23
C LEU A 89 -9.83 19.06 14.59
N THR A 90 -10.28 18.22 13.66
CA THR A 90 -10.17 16.78 13.81
C THR A 90 -9.12 16.26 12.82
N ILE A 91 -8.15 15.49 13.30
CA ILE A 91 -7.14 14.86 12.46
C ILE A 91 -7.26 13.34 12.57
N ASN A 92 -7.43 12.69 11.43
CA ASN A 92 -7.35 11.25 11.30
C ASN A 92 -6.08 10.89 10.54
N TYR A 93 -5.25 10.04 11.15
CA TYR A 93 -4.05 9.47 10.55
C TYR A 93 -4.29 8.00 10.21
N GLN A 94 -3.87 7.60 9.01
CA GLN A 94 -3.78 6.20 8.60
C GLN A 94 -2.39 5.93 8.04
N LEU A 95 -1.67 5.00 8.64
CA LEU A 95 -0.32 4.63 8.23
C LEU A 95 -0.34 3.26 7.57
N TYR A 96 0.18 3.18 6.34
CA TYR A 96 0.22 1.96 5.55
C TYR A 96 1.65 1.53 5.22
N ALA A 97 1.91 0.22 5.24
CA ALA A 97 3.02 -0.39 4.52
C ALA A 97 2.58 -0.68 3.09
N THR A 98 3.33 -0.22 2.10
CA THR A 98 3.03 -0.47 0.69
C THR A 98 3.79 -1.69 0.17
N ARG A 99 3.27 -2.35 -0.86
CA ARG A 99 3.95 -3.47 -1.54
C ARG A 99 5.33 -3.12 -2.12
N LYS A 100 5.61 -1.83 -2.32
CA LYS A 100 6.92 -1.39 -2.80
C LYS A 100 7.94 -1.19 -1.66
N GLY A 101 7.60 -1.59 -0.44
CA GLY A 101 8.43 -1.41 0.75
C GLY A 101 8.56 0.03 1.23
N LYS A 102 7.64 0.90 0.80
CA LYS A 102 7.51 2.28 1.29
C LYS A 102 6.40 2.37 2.31
N TYR A 103 6.40 3.44 3.09
CA TYR A 103 5.35 3.79 4.04
C TYR A 103 4.52 4.96 3.52
N LEU A 104 3.20 4.83 3.56
CA LEU A 104 2.27 5.90 3.19
C LEU A 104 1.51 6.35 4.43
N LEU A 105 1.72 7.60 4.83
CA LEU A 105 0.89 8.27 5.82
C LEU A 105 -0.21 9.03 5.08
N TYR A 106 -1.46 8.72 5.38
CA TYR A 106 -2.63 9.44 4.94
C TYR A 106 -3.18 10.27 6.10
N THR A 107 -3.49 11.53 5.84
CA THR A 107 -4.01 12.46 6.85
C THR A 107 -5.29 13.10 6.34
N ALA A 108 -6.37 12.96 7.11
CA ALA A 108 -7.61 13.71 6.90
C ALA A 108 -7.76 14.74 8.02
N LEU A 109 -7.66 16.01 7.67
CA LEU A 109 -7.88 17.15 8.55
C LEU A 109 -9.28 17.70 8.30
N ASP A 110 -10.14 17.68 9.31
CA ASP A 110 -11.47 18.27 9.31
C ASP A 110 -11.43 19.57 10.09
N ASP A 111 -11.72 20.70 9.43
CA ASP A 111 -11.84 22.01 10.05
C ASP A 111 -13.31 22.40 10.10
N GLU A 112 -13.97 22.09 11.22
CA GLU A 112 -15.41 22.32 11.39
C GLU A 112 -15.77 23.80 11.31
N GLN A 113 -14.87 24.69 11.72
CA GLN A 113 -15.11 26.14 11.63
C GLN A 113 -15.15 26.62 10.19
N LYS A 114 -14.29 26.06 9.32
CA LYS A 114 -14.27 26.40 7.89
C LYS A 114 -15.24 25.57 7.07
N GLY A 115 -15.75 24.47 7.61
CA GLY A 115 -16.52 23.48 6.85
C GLY A 115 -15.68 22.83 5.75
N VAL A 116 -14.36 22.68 5.97
CA VAL A 116 -13.44 22.13 4.95
C VAL A 116 -12.71 20.93 5.53
N LYS A 117 -12.74 19.84 4.77
CA LYS A 117 -11.94 18.65 5.03
C LYS A 117 -10.84 18.53 4.00
N THR A 118 -9.60 18.39 4.45
CA THR A 118 -8.41 18.27 3.60
C THR A 118 -7.79 16.90 3.78
N TYR A 119 -7.50 16.24 2.67
CA TYR A 119 -6.91 14.92 2.60
C TYR A 119 -5.55 15.01 1.92
N SER A 120 -4.52 14.51 2.59
CA SER A 120 -3.14 14.55 2.10
C SER A 120 -2.44 13.22 2.34
N LYS A 121 -1.36 12.99 1.58
CA LYS A 121 -0.49 11.83 1.79
C LYS A 121 0.98 12.24 1.82
N VAL A 122 1.75 11.51 2.60
CA VAL A 122 3.21 11.56 2.62
C VAL A 122 3.74 10.15 2.43
N ILE A 123 4.74 9.99 1.57
CA ILE A 123 5.39 8.70 1.34
C ILE A 123 6.83 8.78 1.85
N LYS A 124 7.24 7.80 2.64
CA LYS A 124 8.61 7.66 3.18
C LYS A 124 9.17 6.30 2.78
N ASP A 125 10.48 6.25 2.55
CA ASP A 125 11.16 5.03 2.14
C ASP A 125 11.42 4.08 3.31
N ASP A 126 11.53 4.62 4.53
CA ASP A 126 11.84 3.85 5.74
C ASP A 126 11.13 4.42 6.99
N VAL A 127 11.31 3.72 8.11
CA VAL A 127 10.75 4.10 9.42
C VAL A 127 11.43 5.35 9.99
N ALA A 128 12.70 5.59 9.67
CA ALA A 128 13.40 6.79 10.12
C ALA A 128 12.72 8.05 9.54
N GLY A 129 12.37 8.01 8.26
CA GLY A 129 11.62 9.07 7.59
C GLY A 129 10.21 9.28 8.16
N LEU A 130 9.56 8.24 8.70
CA LEU A 130 8.27 8.40 9.40
C LEU A 130 8.43 9.13 10.75
N ARG A 131 9.52 8.85 11.48
CA ARG A 131 9.78 9.48 12.79
C ARG A 131 10.04 10.97 12.69
N GLU A 132 10.48 11.45 11.53
CA GLU A 132 10.60 12.89 11.24
C GLU A 132 9.25 13.62 11.17
N LEU A 133 8.13 12.91 10.95
CA LEU A 133 6.83 13.52 10.67
C LEU A 133 6.05 13.99 11.93
N ASN A 134 6.71 14.11 13.09
CA ASN A 134 6.11 14.50 14.38
C ASN A 134 4.75 13.81 14.66
N LEU A 135 4.70 12.50 14.38
CA LEU A 135 3.48 11.72 14.46
C LEU A 135 3.09 11.42 15.91
N PRO A 136 1.79 11.15 16.16
CA PRO A 136 1.33 10.58 17.41
C PRO A 136 2.19 9.38 17.85
N PRO A 137 2.76 9.39 19.07
CA PRO A 137 3.55 8.26 19.57
C PRO A 137 2.77 6.95 19.57
N GLU A 138 1.46 7.02 19.85
CA GLU A 138 0.57 5.86 19.83
C GLU A 138 0.36 5.28 18.44
N LEU A 139 0.34 6.11 17.39
CA LEU A 139 0.25 5.65 16.01
C LEU A 139 1.49 4.83 15.63
N LEU A 140 2.68 5.31 15.98
CA LEU A 140 3.93 4.60 15.74
C LEU A 140 4.00 3.29 16.55
N ALA A 141 3.60 3.33 17.82
CA ALA A 141 3.58 2.13 18.67
C ALA A 141 2.58 1.06 18.18
N LYS A 142 1.42 1.46 17.65
CA LYS A 142 0.47 0.56 16.99
C LYS A 142 1.06 -0.01 15.69
N ALA A 143 1.74 0.84 14.90
CA ALA A 143 2.32 0.43 13.63
C ALA A 143 3.44 -0.60 13.80
N ASP A 144 4.31 -0.42 14.80
CA ASP A 144 5.40 -1.35 15.11
C ASP A 144 4.89 -2.77 15.42
N LYS A 145 3.69 -2.91 16.02
CA LYS A 145 3.07 -4.22 16.30
C LYS A 145 2.52 -4.92 15.05
N ASN A 146 2.21 -4.15 14.01
CA ASN A 146 1.56 -4.65 12.79
C ASN A 146 2.52 -4.70 11.59
N MET A 147 3.77 -4.26 11.77
CA MET A 147 4.86 -4.37 10.82
C MET A 147 5.01 -5.82 10.34
N PRO A 148 5.00 -6.08 9.02
CA PRO A 148 5.34 -7.40 8.51
C PRO A 148 6.82 -7.72 8.75
N ASP A 149 7.14 -8.96 9.11
CA ASP A 149 8.51 -9.43 9.36
C ASP A 149 9.45 -9.20 8.17
N LEU A 150 8.91 -9.12 6.95
CA LEU A 150 9.67 -8.82 5.73
C LEU A 150 10.32 -7.42 5.70
N PHE A 151 9.93 -6.53 6.60
CA PHE A 151 10.47 -5.17 6.74
C PHE A 151 11.29 -4.97 8.01
N VAL A 152 11.47 -6.03 8.79
CA VAL A 152 12.40 -6.03 9.92
C VAL A 152 13.78 -6.38 9.36
N GLU A 153 14.70 -5.44 9.40
CA GLU A 153 16.11 -5.73 9.15
C GLU A 153 16.60 -6.64 10.29
N VAL A 154 16.72 -7.93 10.00
CA VAL A 154 17.35 -8.88 10.93
C VAL A 154 18.85 -8.60 10.87
N LEU A 155 19.33 -7.84 11.86
CA LEU A 155 20.75 -7.65 12.05
C LEU A 155 21.34 -8.95 12.60
N ASP A 156 22.32 -9.51 11.89
CA ASP A 156 23.12 -10.65 12.33
C ASP A 156 24.21 -10.11 13.30
N ILE A 157 23.79 -9.80 14.53
CA ILE A 157 24.64 -9.35 15.64
C ILE A 157 24.48 -10.23 16.87
#